data_AF-A0A2P6V758-F1
#
_entry.id   AF-A0A2P6V758-F1
#
_cell.length_a   1.000
_cell.length_b   1.000
_cell.length_c   1.000
_cell.angle_alpha   90.00
_cell.angle_beta   90.00
_cell.angle_gamma   90.00
#
_symmetry.space_group_name_H-M   'P 1'
#
loop_
_entity.id
_entity.type
_entity.pdbx_description
1 polymer ?
#
loop_
_entity_poly.entity_id
_entity_poly.type
_entity_poly.pdbx_seq_one_letter_code
_entity_poly.pdbx_strand_id
1 'polypeptide(L)'
;MRGCALSAPAAAQEPQLETVDAVDADALAAVDAAQDDVEQLRTELGELRQLLIAQARLVQSQQRNIQQLETAVGQSVVQTSAAAASAAAAQEAAAAAVATPAAPGAAASGGAARSSGPAILGGGAGARSQVLESVMEEEARANLLLQQAPLGDRRLLGLFDARYHSTAWGASPKDFRVLPKRIFLVRHAESEGNVDNIAYTYLPDPRVPLTARGWQQAMSAGDRLKACMDEASGEEPSKLFFYTSPYLRSRQTYEGLAMAFNPDQVQGVQEEVQLREQDFGNFQDAEGKKREKAERLRFGRFFYRFPNGESGADVYDRMTIFEDHLVRDINAGRFAGNTSLVLVTHGLALRIFLMRWFHWTVDQFMSVFNPPNAEPLMLERVPDGYEARQGGPVAWIHTKALYRLSDGSREIIKGCTEEMCQTSWAPRGINPLDPADRLLLPDP
;
A
#
# COMPACT_ATOMS: atom_id res chain seq x y z
N MET A 1 45.88 37.67 -91.09
CA MET A 1 46.66 37.18 -89.92
C MET A 1 46.70 38.28 -88.88
N ARG A 2 46.56 37.94 -87.59
CA ARG A 2 46.41 38.87 -86.44
C ARG A 2 45.03 39.55 -86.46
N GLY A 3 44.22 39.62 -85.41
CA GLY A 3 44.39 39.45 -83.97
C GLY A 3 43.36 40.44 -83.42
N CYS A 4 42.18 39.96 -82.99
CA CYS A 4 41.06 40.85 -82.66
C CYS A 4 40.80 40.82 -81.15
N ALA A 5 40.76 42.03 -80.61
CA ALA A 5 40.84 42.37 -79.20
C ALA A 5 39.52 42.15 -78.46
N LEU A 6 39.67 41.94 -77.15
CA LEU A 6 38.63 41.89 -76.13
C LEU A 6 37.76 43.14 -76.15
N SER A 7 36.44 42.97 -76.25
CA SER A 7 35.43 43.96 -75.85
C SER A 7 34.40 43.29 -74.95
N ALA A 8 34.16 43.89 -73.79
CA ALA A 8 33.30 43.39 -72.72
C ALA A 8 31.86 43.08 -73.17
N PRO A 9 31.19 42.07 -72.58
CA PRO A 9 29.78 41.80 -72.85
C PRO A 9 28.87 42.80 -72.13
N ALA A 10 27.85 43.25 -72.87
CA ALA A 10 26.82 44.19 -72.45
C ALA A 10 25.96 43.65 -71.30
N ALA A 11 25.55 44.58 -70.43
CA ALA A 11 24.80 44.36 -69.20
C ALA A 11 23.50 43.56 -69.40
N ALA A 12 23.36 42.47 -68.63
CA ALA A 12 22.10 41.81 -68.38
C ALA A 12 21.25 42.68 -67.43
N GLN A 13 19.99 42.92 -67.79
CA GLN A 13 19.01 43.59 -66.93
C GLN A 13 18.78 42.78 -65.64
N GLU A 14 18.95 43.44 -64.51
CA GLU A 14 18.56 42.93 -63.19
C GLU A 14 17.03 42.72 -63.13
N PRO A 15 16.54 41.61 -62.55
CA PRO A 15 15.14 41.51 -62.18
C PRO A 15 14.88 42.44 -61.00
N GLN A 16 13.86 43.30 -61.12
CA GLN A 16 13.41 44.18 -60.05
C GLN A 16 13.03 43.35 -58.82
N LEU A 17 13.66 43.63 -57.68
CA LEU A 17 13.18 43.17 -56.38
C LEU A 17 11.83 43.84 -56.11
N GLU A 18 10.73 43.10 -56.25
CA GLU A 18 9.46 43.47 -55.62
C GLU A 18 9.59 43.26 -54.11
N THR A 19 9.40 44.35 -53.38
CA THR A 19 9.26 44.40 -51.93
C THR A 19 8.04 43.59 -51.50
N VAL A 20 8.25 42.48 -50.80
CA VAL A 20 7.18 41.75 -50.09
C VAL A 20 6.94 42.44 -48.75
N ASP A 21 6.31 43.61 -48.78
CA ASP A 21 5.77 44.28 -47.59
C ASP A 21 4.27 44.46 -47.78
N ALA A 22 3.52 43.41 -47.45
CA ALA A 22 2.12 43.47 -47.11
C ALA A 22 1.82 42.28 -46.20
N VAL A 23 2.27 42.37 -44.94
CA VAL A 23 1.71 41.50 -43.91
C VAL A 23 0.25 41.93 -43.75
N ASP A 24 -0.65 41.01 -44.05
CA ASP A 24 -2.09 41.23 -44.03
C ASP A 24 -2.51 41.80 -42.66
N ALA A 25 -2.94 43.06 -42.63
CA ALA A 25 -3.24 43.78 -41.39
C ALA A 25 -4.33 43.08 -40.58
N ASP A 26 -5.22 42.36 -41.26
CA ASP A 26 -6.26 41.54 -40.64
C ASP A 26 -5.69 40.29 -39.94
N ALA A 27 -4.59 39.71 -40.45
CA ALA A 27 -3.91 38.58 -39.83
C ALA A 27 -3.14 39.00 -38.57
N LEU A 28 -2.52 40.18 -38.56
CA LEU A 28 -1.89 40.73 -37.35
C LEU A 28 -2.93 41.05 -36.28
N ALA A 29 -4.04 41.68 -36.65
CA ALA A 29 -5.13 41.99 -35.72
C ALA A 29 -5.75 40.72 -35.10
N ALA A 30 -5.86 39.63 -35.87
CA ALA A 30 -6.34 38.35 -35.36
C ALA A 30 -5.36 37.68 -34.38
N VAL A 31 -4.05 37.85 -34.58
CA VAL A 31 -3.02 37.33 -33.66
C VAL A 31 -3.00 38.13 -32.36
N ASP A 32 -3.11 39.47 -32.43
CA ASP A 32 -3.16 40.33 -31.25
C ASP A 32 -4.42 40.05 -30.42
N ALA A 33 -5.59 39.90 -31.06
CA ALA A 33 -6.82 39.52 -30.37
C ALA A 33 -6.72 38.14 -29.68
N ALA A 34 -6.07 37.16 -30.32
CA ALA A 34 -5.84 35.85 -29.72
C ALA A 34 -4.83 35.90 -28.55
N GLN A 35 -3.89 36.84 -28.56
CA GLN A 35 -2.96 37.05 -27.44
C GLN A 35 -3.67 37.69 -26.24
N ASP A 36 -4.55 38.66 -26.50
CA ASP A 36 -5.38 39.29 -25.46
C ASP A 36 -6.31 38.26 -24.79
N ASP A 37 -6.95 37.37 -25.57
CA ASP A 37 -7.78 36.28 -25.05
C ASP A 37 -6.98 35.31 -24.16
N VAL A 38 -5.73 34.99 -24.54
CA VAL A 38 -4.84 34.13 -23.75
C VAL A 38 -4.41 34.82 -22.45
N GLU A 39 -4.17 36.12 -22.46
CA GLU A 39 -3.81 36.89 -21.27
C GLU A 39 -5.00 37.04 -20.31
N GLN A 40 -6.22 37.19 -20.83
CA GLN A 40 -7.44 37.16 -20.05
C GLN A 40 -7.65 35.79 -19.38
N LEU A 41 -7.51 34.68 -20.12
CA LEU A 41 -7.62 33.33 -19.55
C LEU A 41 -6.55 33.04 -18.48
N ARG A 42 -5.33 33.56 -18.63
CA ARG A 42 -4.27 33.45 -17.61
C ARG A 42 -4.64 34.19 -16.33
N THR A 43 -5.29 35.35 -16.45
CA THR A 43 -5.75 36.15 -15.32
C THR A 43 -6.88 35.43 -14.59
N GLU A 44 -7.88 34.92 -15.30
CA GLU A 44 -8.98 34.12 -14.74
C GLU A 44 -8.48 32.84 -14.05
N LEU A 45 -7.49 32.15 -14.64
CA LEU A 45 -6.85 30.99 -14.01
C LEU A 45 -6.10 31.37 -12.71
N GLY A 46 -5.48 32.55 -12.69
CA GLY A 46 -4.83 33.10 -11.50
C GLY A 46 -5.81 33.36 -10.37
N GLU A 47 -6.99 33.93 -10.68
CA GLU A 47 -8.06 34.17 -9.72
C GLU A 47 -8.65 32.86 -9.18
N LEU A 48 -8.93 31.88 -10.05
CA LEU A 48 -9.39 30.55 -9.64
C LEU A 48 -8.38 29.84 -8.73
N ARG A 49 -7.07 29.99 -9.00
CA ARG A 49 -6.02 29.45 -8.14
C ARG A 49 -6.00 30.09 -6.76
N GLN A 50 -6.22 31.41 -6.67
CA GLN A 50 -6.34 32.11 -5.38
C GLN A 50 -7.59 31.69 -4.61
N LEU A 51 -8.72 31.50 -5.30
CA LEU A 51 -9.95 30.97 -4.69
C LEU A 51 -9.76 29.56 -4.15
N LEU A 52 -9.06 28.68 -4.88
CA LEU A 52 -8.75 27.32 -4.42
C LEU A 52 -7.86 27.34 -3.16
N ILE A 53 -6.86 28.22 -3.11
CA ILE A 53 -6.00 28.42 -1.93
C ILE A 53 -6.83 28.91 -0.74
N ALA A 54 -7.74 29.86 -0.95
CA ALA A 54 -8.62 30.36 0.10
C ALA A 54 -9.56 29.26 0.62
N GLN A 55 -10.11 28.43 -0.27
CA GLN A 55 -10.94 27.28 0.09
C GLN A 55 -10.16 26.25 0.90
N ALA A 56 -8.92 25.94 0.51
CA ALA A 56 -8.05 25.04 1.26
C ALA A 56 -7.74 25.56 2.67
N ARG A 57 -7.50 26.87 2.82
CA ARG A 57 -7.32 27.50 4.14
C ARG A 57 -8.57 27.42 5.00
N LEU A 58 -9.75 27.59 4.41
CA LEU A 58 -11.03 27.45 5.13
C LEU A 58 -11.23 26.02 5.63
N VAL A 59 -10.98 25.00 4.79
CA VAL A 59 -11.06 23.59 5.17
C VAL A 59 -10.07 23.26 6.29
N GLN A 60 -8.84 23.76 6.23
CA GLN A 60 -7.86 23.60 7.32
C GLN A 60 -8.30 24.29 8.63
N SER A 61 -8.99 25.43 8.54
CA SER A 61 -9.56 26.08 9.72
C SER A 61 -10.70 25.25 10.31
N GLN A 62 -11.58 24.72 9.48
CA GLN A 62 -12.68 23.84 9.90
C GLN A 62 -12.15 22.57 10.56
N GLN A 63 -11.10 21.95 10.00
CA GLN A 63 -10.50 20.74 10.56
C GLN A 63 -9.85 21.00 11.94
N ARG A 64 -9.21 22.16 12.13
CA ARG A 64 -8.68 22.57 13.44
C ARG A 64 -9.79 22.74 14.47
N ASN A 65 -10.91 23.35 14.08
CA ASN A 65 -12.07 23.50 14.97
C ASN A 65 -12.67 22.13 15.34
N ILE A 66 -12.77 21.21 14.38
CA ILE A 66 -13.25 19.84 14.64
C ILE A 66 -12.33 19.13 15.64
N GLN A 67 -11.01 19.19 15.46
CA GLN A 67 -10.07 18.56 16.39
C GLN A 67 -10.13 19.16 17.80
N GLN A 68 -10.32 20.47 17.92
CA GLN A 68 -10.50 21.14 19.21
C GLN A 68 -11.79 20.66 19.90
N LEU A 69 -12.88 20.52 19.15
CA LEU A 69 -14.15 19.99 19.66
C LEU A 69 -14.03 18.52 20.07
N GLU A 70 -13.39 17.67 19.25
CA GLU A 70 -13.14 16.26 19.59
C GLU A 70 -12.30 16.12 20.86
N THR A 71 -11.27 16.97 21.03
CA THR A 71 -10.43 16.98 22.23
C THR A 71 -11.23 17.43 23.45
N ALA A 72 -12.06 18.47 23.33
CA ALA A 72 -12.92 18.95 24.41
C ALA A 72 -13.96 17.90 24.82
N VAL A 73 -14.57 17.20 23.85
CA VAL A 73 -15.49 16.08 24.12
C VAL A 73 -14.76 14.94 24.82
N GLY A 74 -13.57 14.55 24.34
CA GLY A 74 -12.76 13.51 24.97
C GLY A 74 -12.40 13.84 26.43
N GLN A 75 -12.00 15.08 26.70
CA GLN A 75 -11.71 15.55 28.06
C GLN A 75 -12.96 15.53 28.95
N SER A 76 -14.12 15.92 28.44
CA SER A 76 -15.39 15.86 29.17
C SER A 76 -15.82 14.42 29.48
N VAL A 77 -15.66 13.49 28.54
CA VAL A 77 -15.93 12.06 28.73
C VAL A 77 -15.01 11.45 29.80
N VAL A 78 -13.72 11.79 29.77
CA VAL A 78 -12.76 11.33 30.79
C VAL A 78 -13.13 11.90 32.17
N GLN A 79 -13.46 13.18 32.28
CA GLN A 79 -13.86 13.82 33.54
C GLN A 79 -15.15 13.22 34.12
N THR A 80 -16.15 12.96 33.27
CA THR A 80 -17.41 12.33 33.67
C THR A 80 -17.23 10.86 34.09
N SER A 81 -16.37 10.10 33.40
CA SER A 81 -16.02 8.74 33.81
C SER A 81 -15.24 8.70 35.13
N ALA A 82 -14.34 9.66 35.37
CA ALA A 82 -13.58 9.76 36.61
C ALA A 82 -14.50 10.15 37.79
N ALA A 83 -15.44 11.07 37.56
CA ALA A 83 -16.46 11.42 38.55
C ALA A 83 -17.36 10.23 38.89
N ALA A 84 -17.82 9.48 37.88
CA ALA A 84 -18.62 8.27 38.08
C ALA A 84 -17.87 7.17 38.85
N ALA A 85 -16.59 6.94 38.54
CA ALA A 85 -15.74 6.00 39.26
C ALA A 85 -15.53 6.41 40.72
N SER A 86 -15.34 7.71 40.98
CA SER A 86 -15.19 8.22 42.35
C SER A 86 -16.48 8.09 43.17
N ALA A 87 -17.64 8.29 42.56
CA ALA A 87 -18.95 8.10 43.19
C ALA A 87 -19.23 6.63 43.50
N ALA A 88 -18.87 5.71 42.59
CA ALA A 88 -18.99 4.27 42.80
C ALA A 88 -18.10 3.80 43.96
N ALA A 89 -16.84 4.26 44.02
CA ALA A 89 -15.92 3.95 45.11
C ALA A 89 -16.42 4.48 46.48
N ALA A 90 -17.04 5.68 46.49
CA ALA A 90 -17.64 6.23 47.70
C ALA A 90 -18.86 5.43 48.18
N GLN A 91 -19.69 4.94 47.26
CA GLN A 91 -20.82 4.04 47.57
C GLN A 91 -20.35 2.68 48.09
N GLU A 92 -19.28 2.13 47.52
CA GLU A 92 -18.73 0.84 47.92
C GLU A 92 -18.06 0.92 49.31
N ALA A 93 -17.37 2.03 49.61
CA ALA A 93 -16.84 2.32 50.94
C ALA A 93 -17.96 2.53 51.98
N ALA A 94 -19.07 3.19 51.61
CA ALA A 94 -20.23 3.35 52.47
C ALA A 94 -20.96 2.02 52.72
N ALA A 95 -21.04 1.14 51.73
CA ALA A 95 -21.62 -0.20 51.88
C ALA A 95 -20.76 -1.12 52.77
N ALA A 96 -19.42 -1.03 52.65
CA ALA A 96 -18.49 -1.77 53.50
C ALA A 96 -18.53 -1.34 54.98
N ALA A 97 -18.83 -0.07 55.26
CA ALA A 97 -18.98 0.43 56.63
C ALA A 97 -20.26 -0.05 57.34
N VAL A 98 -21.25 -0.57 56.60
CA VAL A 98 -22.54 -1.05 57.15
C VAL A 98 -22.55 -2.58 57.35
N ALA A 99 -21.61 -3.32 56.76
CA ALA A 99 -21.59 -4.78 56.81
C ALA A 99 -20.61 -5.34 57.86
N THR A 100 -21.02 -5.31 59.14
CA THR A 100 -20.43 -6.18 60.19
C THR A 100 -21.45 -7.27 60.54
N PRO A 101 -21.21 -8.57 60.33
CA PRO A 101 -22.24 -9.58 60.53
C PRO A 101 -22.23 -10.17 61.96
N ALA A 102 -23.40 -10.17 62.59
CA ALA A 102 -23.76 -11.12 63.63
C ALA A 102 -24.39 -12.40 62.99
N ALA A 103 -24.29 -13.51 63.72
CA ALA A 103 -24.50 -14.92 63.35
C ALA A 103 -25.88 -15.30 62.71
N PRO A 104 -26.01 -16.52 62.13
CA PRO A 104 -26.97 -16.81 61.06
C PRO A 104 -28.30 -17.42 61.51
N GLY A 105 -29.36 -17.14 60.74
CA GLY A 105 -30.68 -17.76 60.86
C GLY A 105 -31.45 -17.78 59.53
N ALA A 106 -31.72 -18.99 59.06
CA ALA A 106 -32.80 -19.51 58.22
C ALA A 106 -33.64 -18.62 57.25
N ALA A 107 -33.83 -19.22 56.04
CA ALA A 107 -35.07 -19.37 55.27
C ALA A 107 -35.51 -18.30 54.23
N ALA A 108 -35.60 -18.82 52.98
CA ALA A 108 -36.72 -18.76 52.03
C ALA A 108 -37.07 -17.50 51.19
N SER A 109 -37.15 -17.79 49.88
CA SER A 109 -38.17 -17.36 48.89
C SER A 109 -38.11 -15.98 48.20
N GLY A 110 -38.13 -16.06 46.86
CA GLY A 110 -39.10 -15.34 46.02
C GLY A 110 -38.70 -13.98 45.42
N GLY A 111 -38.95 -13.82 44.12
CA GLY A 111 -39.36 -12.52 43.55
C GLY A 111 -38.49 -11.96 42.43
N ALA A 112 -39.09 -11.86 41.24
CA ALA A 112 -38.54 -11.22 40.05
C ALA A 112 -38.52 -9.69 40.13
N ALA A 113 -37.58 -9.04 39.43
CA ALA A 113 -37.76 -7.66 38.95
C ALA A 113 -36.89 -7.41 37.70
N ARG A 114 -37.57 -6.97 36.64
CA ARG A 114 -37.00 -6.39 35.41
C ARG A 114 -36.49 -4.99 35.70
N SER A 115 -35.38 -4.58 35.08
CA SER A 115 -35.05 -3.17 34.90
C SER A 115 -34.57 -2.89 33.47
N SER A 116 -35.39 -2.10 32.78
CA SER A 116 -35.17 -1.50 31.47
C SER A 116 -34.29 -0.25 31.60
N GLY A 117 -33.24 -0.15 30.78
CA GLY A 117 -32.44 1.06 30.55
C GLY A 117 -32.60 1.56 29.10
N PRO A 118 -32.43 2.87 28.83
CA PRO A 118 -33.16 3.57 27.77
C PRO A 118 -32.51 3.46 26.38
N ALA A 119 -33.37 3.44 25.37
CA ALA A 119 -33.02 3.62 23.97
C ALA A 119 -32.69 5.09 23.69
N ILE A 120 -31.53 5.37 23.11
CA ILE A 120 -31.22 6.66 22.47
C ILE A 120 -31.20 6.43 20.96
N LEU A 121 -32.18 7.08 20.31
CA LEU A 121 -32.27 7.26 18.87
C LEU A 121 -31.28 8.33 18.42
N GLY A 122 -30.50 8.04 17.38
CA GLY A 122 -29.65 9.01 16.70
C GLY A 122 -29.13 8.43 15.39
N GLY A 123 -29.89 8.64 14.31
CA GLY A 123 -29.54 8.19 12.96
C GLY A 123 -28.42 9.02 12.33
N GLY A 124 -27.69 8.40 11.39
CA GLY A 124 -26.73 9.08 10.53
C GLY A 124 -25.41 8.34 10.28
N ALA A 125 -25.42 7.05 9.95
CA ALA A 125 -24.22 6.30 9.59
C ALA A 125 -24.48 5.34 8.40
N GLY A 126 -25.10 5.85 7.34
CA GLY A 126 -25.66 5.01 6.26
C GLY A 126 -24.70 4.55 5.15
N ALA A 127 -23.40 4.84 5.20
CA ALA A 127 -22.49 4.49 4.09
C ALA A 127 -21.08 4.00 4.49
N ARG A 128 -20.78 3.89 5.80
CA ARG A 128 -19.44 3.51 6.29
C ARG A 128 -19.33 2.09 6.86
N SER A 129 -20.40 1.28 6.81
CA SER A 129 -20.46 0.08 7.65
C SER A 129 -20.63 -1.25 6.92
N GLN A 130 -20.94 -1.33 5.62
CA GLN A 130 -21.21 -2.65 5.04
C GLN A 130 -19.98 -3.55 4.92
N VAL A 131 -18.82 -2.99 4.56
CA VAL A 131 -17.55 -3.75 4.44
C VAL A 131 -16.94 -4.08 5.80
N LEU A 132 -17.07 -3.17 6.77
CA LEU A 132 -16.59 -3.41 8.14
C LEU A 132 -17.47 -4.43 8.87
N GLU A 133 -18.79 -4.32 8.73
CA GLU A 133 -19.73 -5.32 9.26
C GLU A 133 -19.50 -6.69 8.62
N SER A 134 -19.30 -6.77 7.30
CA SER A 134 -19.02 -8.05 6.65
C SER A 134 -17.70 -8.68 7.09
N VAL A 135 -16.66 -7.87 7.34
CA VAL A 135 -15.38 -8.38 7.86
C VAL A 135 -15.53 -8.88 9.30
N MET A 136 -16.28 -8.16 10.14
CA MET A 136 -16.58 -8.59 11.51
C MET A 136 -17.46 -9.85 11.56
N GLU A 137 -18.41 -9.98 10.63
CA GLU A 137 -19.25 -11.18 10.47
C GLU A 137 -18.43 -12.38 10.01
N GLU A 138 -17.49 -12.21 9.07
CA GLU A 138 -16.59 -13.27 8.62
C GLU A 138 -15.60 -13.64 9.74
N GLU A 139 -15.13 -12.68 10.54
CA GLU A 139 -14.33 -12.94 11.74
C GLU A 139 -15.12 -13.72 12.80
N ALA A 140 -16.40 -13.36 13.04
CA ALA A 140 -17.29 -14.09 13.94
C ALA A 140 -17.59 -15.50 13.43
N ARG A 141 -17.76 -15.67 12.11
CA ARG A 141 -17.96 -16.96 11.46
C ARG A 141 -16.70 -17.83 11.55
N ALA A 142 -15.52 -17.26 11.33
CA ALA A 142 -14.24 -17.93 11.52
C ALA A 142 -14.07 -18.38 12.98
N ASN A 143 -14.44 -17.54 13.95
CA ASN A 143 -14.42 -17.87 15.38
C ASN A 143 -15.39 -19.00 15.75
N LEU A 144 -16.58 -19.04 15.15
CA LEU A 144 -17.55 -20.12 15.35
C LEU A 144 -17.05 -21.45 14.75
N LEU A 145 -16.49 -21.40 13.54
CA LEU A 145 -15.82 -22.55 12.92
C LEU A 145 -14.64 -23.04 13.77
N LEU A 146 -13.89 -22.13 14.40
CA LEU A 146 -12.82 -22.45 15.37
C LEU A 146 -13.33 -23.21 16.61
N GLN A 147 -14.54 -22.93 17.07
CA GLN A 147 -15.15 -23.63 18.20
C GLN A 147 -15.71 -25.00 17.81
N GLN A 148 -16.16 -25.16 16.56
CA GLN A 148 -16.83 -26.37 16.07
C GLN A 148 -15.93 -27.32 15.27
N ALA A 149 -14.75 -26.86 14.83
CA ALA A 149 -13.82 -27.68 14.06
C ALA A 149 -13.27 -28.85 14.88
N PRO A 150 -13.27 -30.09 14.34
CA PRO A 150 -12.71 -31.26 15.01
C PRO A 150 -11.24 -31.03 15.39
N LEU A 151 -10.71 -31.82 16.33
CA LEU A 151 -9.31 -31.81 16.79
C LEU A 151 -8.27 -32.21 15.69
N GLY A 152 -8.61 -32.04 14.41
CA GLY A 152 -7.67 -32.12 13.29
C GLY A 152 -6.88 -30.82 13.10
N ASP A 153 -5.99 -30.82 12.11
CA ASP A 153 -5.14 -29.65 11.81
C ASP A 153 -5.94 -28.47 11.23
N ARG A 154 -6.21 -27.47 12.08
CA ARG A 154 -7.05 -26.29 11.77
C ARG A 154 -6.45 -25.37 10.71
N ARG A 155 -5.15 -25.52 10.39
CA ARG A 155 -4.45 -24.77 9.32
C ARG A 155 -5.02 -25.06 7.94
N LEU A 156 -5.53 -26.27 7.72
CA LEU A 156 -6.15 -26.67 6.44
C LEU A 156 -7.42 -25.87 6.12
N LEU A 157 -8.06 -25.28 7.13
CA LEU A 157 -9.29 -24.51 7.03
C LEU A 157 -9.03 -22.99 7.02
N GLY A 158 -7.76 -22.55 7.06
CA GLY A 158 -7.41 -21.12 7.10
C GLY A 158 -7.63 -20.46 8.45
N LEU A 159 -7.77 -21.26 9.52
CA LEU A 159 -8.02 -20.78 10.87
C LEU A 159 -6.70 -20.65 11.63
N PHE A 160 -6.34 -19.41 11.98
CA PHE A 160 -5.14 -19.07 12.75
C PHE A 160 -5.25 -19.61 14.20
N ASP A 161 -4.21 -20.30 14.70
CA ASP A 161 -4.14 -20.76 16.10
C ASP A 161 -2.86 -20.23 16.77
N ALA A 162 -3.04 -19.20 17.60
CA ALA A 162 -1.95 -18.51 18.30
C ALA A 162 -1.18 -19.41 19.29
N ARG A 163 -1.71 -20.59 19.68
CA ARG A 163 -1.08 -21.50 20.63
C ARG A 163 0.21 -22.14 20.10
N TYR A 164 0.45 -22.12 18.79
CA TYR A 164 1.65 -22.67 18.16
C TYR A 164 2.84 -21.71 18.09
N HIS A 165 2.70 -20.48 18.62
CA HIS A 165 3.77 -19.49 18.58
C HIS A 165 4.84 -19.65 19.67
N SER A 166 4.60 -20.45 20.70
CA SER A 166 5.61 -20.74 21.73
C SER A 166 5.19 -21.94 22.57
N THR A 167 5.63 -23.14 22.20
CA THR A 167 5.74 -24.23 23.17
C THR A 167 7.15 -24.81 23.09
N ALA A 168 7.63 -25.33 24.22
CA ALA A 168 8.98 -25.84 24.46
C ALA A 168 9.43 -27.00 23.54
N TRP A 169 8.62 -27.36 22.53
CA TRP A 169 8.84 -28.42 21.55
C TRP A 169 9.04 -27.90 20.11
N GLY A 170 9.60 -26.69 19.97
CA GLY A 170 10.06 -26.17 18.68
C GLY A 170 8.92 -25.66 17.79
N ALA A 171 9.22 -24.58 17.07
CA ALA A 171 8.30 -23.87 16.20
C ALA A 171 7.58 -24.78 15.19
N SER A 172 6.27 -24.58 15.03
CA SER A 172 5.40 -25.10 13.96
C SER A 172 5.41 -26.63 13.79
N PRO A 173 4.26 -27.33 13.80
CA PRO A 173 4.23 -28.72 13.33
C PRO A 173 4.83 -28.75 11.91
N LYS A 174 5.94 -29.46 11.74
CA LYS A 174 6.95 -29.39 10.65
C LYS A 174 6.43 -29.49 9.21
N ASP A 175 5.13 -29.64 8.98
CA ASP A 175 4.71 -30.65 8.03
C ASP A 175 3.38 -30.36 7.28
N PHE A 176 2.84 -29.14 7.30
CA PHE A 176 1.80 -28.74 6.34
C PHE A 176 1.81 -27.23 6.10
N ARG A 177 2.57 -26.75 5.10
CA ARG A 177 2.57 -25.32 4.74
C ARG A 177 1.51 -25.07 3.67
N VAL A 178 0.47 -24.33 4.04
CA VAL A 178 -0.54 -23.86 3.08
C VAL A 178 -0.11 -22.51 2.55
N LEU A 179 0.38 -22.50 1.31
CA LEU A 179 0.95 -21.31 0.69
C LEU A 179 -0.11 -20.54 -0.10
N PRO A 180 -0.18 -19.19 0.04
CA PRO A 180 -0.97 -18.35 -0.86
C PRO A 180 -0.69 -18.70 -2.32
N LYS A 181 -1.72 -18.69 -3.18
CA LYS A 181 -1.49 -18.96 -4.60
C LYS A 181 -0.63 -17.88 -5.24
N ARG A 182 -0.84 -16.63 -4.82
CA ARG A 182 -0.21 -15.43 -5.39
C ARG A 182 0.04 -14.41 -4.30
N ILE A 183 1.07 -13.60 -4.51
CA ILE A 183 1.36 -12.43 -3.71
C ILE A 183 1.45 -11.24 -4.67
N PHE A 184 0.50 -10.32 -4.56
CA PHE A 184 0.47 -9.10 -5.35
C PHE A 184 1.15 -7.96 -4.59
N LEU A 185 2.02 -7.23 -5.26
CA LEU A 185 2.64 -6.00 -4.77
C LEU A 185 2.11 -4.83 -5.58
N VAL A 186 1.51 -3.86 -4.91
CA VAL A 186 0.89 -2.70 -5.56
C VAL A 186 1.50 -1.43 -4.98
N ARG A 187 2.15 -0.63 -5.84
CA ARG A 187 2.48 0.75 -5.51
C ARG A 187 1.20 1.57 -5.50
N HIS A 188 1.03 2.46 -4.53
CA HIS A 188 -0.12 3.37 -4.47
C HIS A 188 -0.39 4.08 -5.82
N ALA A 189 -1.65 4.38 -6.09
CA ALA A 189 -2.08 5.16 -7.24
C ALA A 189 -1.53 6.60 -7.22
N GLU A 190 -1.71 7.36 -8.31
CA GLU A 190 -1.24 8.74 -8.40
C GLU A 190 -1.76 9.59 -7.23
N SER A 191 -0.84 10.22 -6.51
CA SER A 191 -1.15 11.12 -5.39
C SER A 191 -0.90 12.59 -5.74
N GLU A 192 -1.46 13.50 -4.96
CA GLU A 192 -1.20 14.94 -5.10
C GLU A 192 0.30 15.24 -5.05
N GLY A 193 1.05 14.50 -4.23
CA GLY A 193 2.51 14.60 -4.14
C GLY A 193 3.26 14.06 -5.37
N ASN A 194 2.65 13.19 -6.19
CA ASN A 194 3.22 12.77 -7.47
C ASN A 194 3.04 13.85 -8.55
N VAL A 195 1.92 14.58 -8.52
CA VAL A 195 1.63 15.67 -9.46
C VAL A 195 2.44 16.92 -9.10
N ASP A 196 2.39 17.32 -7.82
CA ASP A 196 3.11 18.48 -7.32
C ASP A 196 3.89 18.17 -6.04
N ASN A 197 5.21 18.21 -6.16
CA ASN A 197 6.13 18.00 -5.04
C ASN A 197 6.03 19.09 -3.96
N ILE A 198 5.36 20.22 -4.25
CA ILE A 198 5.07 21.28 -3.28
C ILE A 198 4.10 20.78 -2.20
N ALA A 199 3.25 19.77 -2.49
CA ALA A 199 2.34 19.20 -1.50
C ALA A 199 3.07 18.80 -0.19
N TYR A 200 4.30 18.28 -0.30
CA TYR A 200 5.14 17.86 0.83
C TYR A 200 5.69 19.00 1.69
N THR A 201 5.52 20.27 1.29
CA THR A 201 5.99 21.42 2.09
C THR A 201 4.97 21.83 3.15
N TYR A 202 3.69 21.51 2.97
CA TYR A 202 2.61 21.94 3.86
C TYR A 202 1.67 20.80 4.30
N LEU A 203 1.69 19.66 3.60
CA LEU A 203 0.94 18.47 3.97
C LEU A 203 1.93 17.39 4.44
N PRO A 204 1.76 16.84 5.66
CA PRO A 204 2.57 15.71 6.11
C PRO A 204 2.47 14.55 5.12
N ASP A 205 3.61 13.92 4.79
CA ASP A 205 3.65 12.83 3.80
C ASP A 205 2.60 11.72 4.05
N PRO A 206 2.39 11.23 5.29
CA PRO A 206 1.36 10.21 5.55
C PRO A 206 -0.07 10.63 5.20
N ARG A 207 -0.34 11.94 5.08
CA ARG A 207 -1.66 12.52 4.81
C ARG A 207 -1.87 12.92 3.35
N VAL A 208 -0.90 12.73 2.47
CA VAL A 208 -1.04 13.07 1.05
C VAL A 208 -2.09 12.15 0.40
N PRO A 209 -3.20 12.69 -0.14
CA PRO A 209 -4.26 11.90 -0.75
C PRO A 209 -3.96 11.54 -2.20
N LEU A 210 -4.76 10.60 -2.74
CA LEU A 210 -4.85 10.33 -4.17
C LEU A 210 -5.50 11.49 -4.93
N THR A 211 -5.09 11.67 -6.18
CA THR A 211 -5.79 12.52 -7.14
C THR A 211 -7.07 11.83 -7.64
N ALA A 212 -7.96 12.57 -8.32
CA ALA A 212 -9.12 11.96 -8.98
C ALA A 212 -8.71 10.88 -10.01
N ARG A 213 -7.61 11.12 -10.73
CA ARG A 213 -7.00 10.14 -11.64
C ARG A 213 -6.43 8.95 -10.87
N GLY A 214 -5.82 9.17 -9.71
CA GLY A 214 -5.34 8.12 -8.82
C GLY A 214 -6.46 7.17 -8.38
N TRP A 215 -7.63 7.70 -8.03
CA TRP A 215 -8.80 6.87 -7.74
C TRP A 215 -9.21 5.98 -8.92
N GLN A 216 -9.26 6.54 -10.13
CA GLN A 216 -9.55 5.77 -11.35
C GLN A 216 -8.51 4.67 -11.61
N GLN A 217 -7.23 4.98 -11.39
CA GLN A 217 -6.16 4.00 -11.49
C GLN A 217 -6.33 2.86 -10.49
N ALA A 218 -6.67 3.16 -9.24
CA ALA A 218 -6.89 2.16 -8.19
C ALA A 218 -8.08 1.24 -8.51
N MET A 219 -9.21 1.80 -8.96
CA MET A 219 -10.37 1.00 -9.37
C MET A 219 -10.04 0.09 -10.56
N SER A 220 -9.41 0.64 -11.60
CA SER A 220 -9.00 -0.14 -12.77
C SER A 220 -7.98 -1.24 -12.43
N ALA A 221 -7.10 -0.99 -11.46
CA ALA A 221 -6.18 -2.00 -10.96
C ALA A 221 -6.90 -3.12 -10.21
N GLY A 222 -7.99 -2.81 -9.50
CA GLY A 222 -8.87 -3.79 -8.87
C GLY A 222 -9.51 -4.72 -9.91
N ASP A 223 -10.00 -4.15 -11.02
CA ASP A 223 -10.55 -4.93 -12.13
C ASP A 223 -9.50 -5.87 -12.75
N ARG A 224 -8.26 -5.40 -12.93
CA ARG A 224 -7.14 -6.23 -13.43
C ARG A 224 -6.78 -7.37 -12.47
N LEU A 225 -6.75 -7.09 -11.15
CA LEU A 225 -6.53 -8.13 -10.14
C LEU A 225 -7.64 -9.19 -10.21
N LYS A 226 -8.89 -8.76 -10.31
CA LYS A 226 -10.03 -9.67 -10.41
C LYS A 226 -9.97 -10.55 -11.65
N ALA A 227 -9.76 -9.96 -12.82
CA ALA A 227 -9.63 -10.70 -14.07
C ALA A 227 -8.53 -11.78 -13.98
N CYS A 228 -7.37 -11.41 -13.46
CA CYS A 228 -6.26 -12.34 -13.27
C CYS A 228 -6.58 -13.47 -12.28
N MET A 229 -7.31 -13.16 -11.20
CA MET A 229 -7.72 -14.17 -10.24
C MET A 229 -8.78 -15.11 -10.82
N ASP A 230 -9.75 -14.59 -11.57
CA ASP A 230 -10.83 -15.35 -12.19
C ASP A 230 -10.31 -16.30 -13.27
N GLU A 231 -9.41 -15.84 -14.14
CA GLU A 231 -8.76 -16.66 -15.20
C GLU A 231 -8.06 -17.90 -14.65
N ALA A 232 -7.54 -17.79 -13.43
CA ALA A 232 -6.75 -18.83 -12.80
C ALA A 232 -7.43 -19.45 -11.57
N SER A 233 -8.74 -19.21 -11.40
CA SER A 233 -9.61 -19.89 -10.45
C SER A 233 -10.18 -21.14 -11.11
N GLY A 234 -10.05 -22.29 -10.41
CA GLY A 234 -10.79 -23.49 -10.76
C GLY A 234 -12.21 -23.42 -10.16
N GLU A 235 -12.70 -24.53 -9.61
CA GLU A 235 -14.03 -24.60 -8.99
C GLU A 235 -14.14 -23.86 -7.64
N GLU A 236 -13.02 -23.51 -7.00
CA GLU A 236 -12.98 -22.85 -5.68
C GLU A 236 -12.91 -21.31 -5.78
N PRO A 237 -13.78 -20.57 -5.07
CA PRO A 237 -13.80 -19.10 -5.11
C PRO A 237 -12.49 -18.51 -4.58
N SER A 238 -11.91 -17.57 -5.33
CA SER A 238 -10.69 -16.90 -4.91
C SER A 238 -10.93 -15.87 -3.81
N LYS A 239 -10.06 -15.86 -2.80
CA LYS A 239 -10.11 -14.95 -1.66
C LYS A 239 -8.90 -14.03 -1.62
N LEU A 240 -9.03 -12.87 -0.96
CA LEU A 240 -7.98 -11.86 -0.82
C LEU A 240 -7.73 -11.52 0.65
N PHE A 241 -6.46 -11.32 0.99
CA PHE A 241 -6.06 -10.68 2.23
C PHE A 241 -5.15 -9.49 1.94
N PHE A 242 -5.46 -8.33 2.49
CA PHE A 242 -4.74 -7.09 2.23
C PHE A 242 -3.78 -6.75 3.37
N TYR A 243 -2.53 -6.44 3.02
CA TYR A 243 -1.62 -5.68 3.87
C TYR A 243 -1.46 -4.28 3.29
N THR A 244 -1.64 -3.24 4.10
CA THR A 244 -1.63 -1.87 3.61
C THR A 244 -0.68 -1.01 4.43
N SER A 245 0.06 -0.13 3.77
CA SER A 245 0.76 0.96 4.46
C SER A 245 -0.25 1.91 5.14
N PRO A 246 0.08 2.48 6.31
CA PRO A 246 -0.80 3.42 7.02
C PRO A 246 -1.01 4.76 6.28
N TYR A 247 -0.27 5.02 5.21
CA TYR A 247 -0.35 6.28 4.49
C TYR A 247 -1.66 6.40 3.72
N LEU A 248 -2.26 7.59 3.72
CA LEU A 248 -3.59 7.84 3.16
C LEU A 248 -3.70 7.38 1.70
N ARG A 249 -2.72 7.74 0.85
CA ARG A 249 -2.66 7.27 -0.54
C ARG A 249 -2.68 5.75 -0.71
N SER A 250 -2.05 5.01 0.20
CA SER A 250 -2.04 3.53 0.16
C SER A 250 -3.38 2.98 0.61
N ARG A 251 -3.97 3.54 1.67
CA ARG A 251 -5.31 3.16 2.14
C ARG A 251 -6.39 3.44 1.08
N GLN A 252 -6.37 4.60 0.44
CA GLN A 252 -7.27 4.95 -0.65
C GLN A 252 -7.05 4.07 -1.89
N THR A 253 -5.80 3.68 -2.18
CA THR A 253 -5.54 2.73 -3.27
C THR A 253 -6.16 1.37 -2.94
N TYR A 254 -5.99 0.88 -1.70
CA TYR A 254 -6.68 -0.32 -1.23
C TYR A 254 -8.21 -0.21 -1.39
N GLU A 255 -8.81 0.91 -0.97
CA GLU A 255 -10.25 1.14 -1.10
C GLU A 255 -10.70 1.01 -2.56
N GLY A 256 -9.97 1.61 -3.49
CA GLY A 256 -10.24 1.47 -4.93
C GLY A 256 -10.08 0.04 -5.45
N LEU A 257 -9.03 -0.68 -5.02
CA LEU A 257 -8.83 -2.08 -5.41
C LEU A 257 -9.97 -2.98 -4.91
N ALA A 258 -10.39 -2.79 -3.66
CA ALA A 258 -11.39 -3.62 -2.99
C ALA A 258 -12.79 -3.49 -3.63
N MET A 259 -13.10 -2.35 -4.27
CA MET A 259 -14.38 -2.13 -4.96
C MET A 259 -14.67 -3.13 -6.09
N ALA A 260 -13.65 -3.77 -6.66
CA ALA A 260 -13.84 -4.79 -7.70
C ALA A 260 -14.37 -6.12 -7.14
N PHE A 261 -14.20 -6.37 -5.84
CA PHE A 261 -14.45 -7.65 -5.20
C PHE A 261 -15.70 -7.62 -4.33
N ASN A 262 -16.37 -8.77 -4.20
CA ASN A 262 -17.46 -8.91 -3.25
C ASN A 262 -16.90 -9.00 -1.82
N PRO A 263 -17.66 -8.56 -0.79
CA PRO A 263 -17.16 -8.56 0.59
C PRO A 263 -16.75 -9.94 1.12
N ASP A 264 -17.40 -11.01 0.69
CA ASP A 264 -17.09 -12.41 1.03
C ASP A 264 -15.77 -12.92 0.42
N GLN A 265 -15.26 -12.24 -0.61
CA GLN A 265 -13.94 -12.51 -1.19
C GLN A 265 -12.81 -11.86 -0.38
N VAL A 266 -13.09 -10.86 0.45
CA VAL A 266 -12.08 -10.14 1.23
C VAL A 266 -12.01 -10.73 2.64
N GLN A 267 -11.05 -11.62 2.90
CA GLN A 267 -10.85 -12.26 4.21
C GLN A 267 -10.44 -11.27 5.30
N GLY A 268 -9.77 -10.18 4.94
CA GLY A 268 -9.36 -9.16 5.90
C GLY A 268 -8.38 -8.16 5.34
N VAL A 269 -8.18 -7.11 6.12
CA VAL A 269 -7.20 -6.05 5.88
C VAL A 269 -6.40 -5.82 7.15
N GLN A 270 -5.08 -5.72 7.01
CA GLN A 270 -4.16 -5.41 8.10
C GLN A 270 -3.30 -4.22 7.70
N GLU A 271 -3.27 -3.21 8.58
CA GLU A 271 -2.37 -2.07 8.42
C GLU A 271 -0.98 -2.46 8.94
N GLU A 272 0.06 -2.20 8.14
CA GLU A 272 1.45 -2.54 8.44
C GLU A 272 2.35 -1.32 8.33
N VAL A 273 2.85 -0.86 9.48
CA VAL A 273 3.67 0.35 9.58
C VAL A 273 5.01 0.18 8.86
N GLN A 274 5.50 -1.05 8.73
CA GLN A 274 6.71 -1.43 8.01
C GLN A 274 6.55 -1.31 6.49
N LEU A 275 5.34 -1.19 5.95
CA LEU A 275 5.08 -0.98 4.52
C LEU A 275 5.08 0.50 4.13
N ARG A 276 5.36 1.44 5.04
CA ARG A 276 5.47 2.88 4.74
C ARG A 276 6.62 3.20 3.78
N GLU A 277 6.52 4.35 3.09
CA GLU A 277 7.59 4.85 2.22
C GLU A 277 8.83 5.24 3.03
N GLN A 278 9.98 5.37 2.38
CA GLN A 278 11.17 5.99 2.98
C GLN A 278 10.82 7.35 3.57
N ASP A 279 11.16 7.54 4.85
CA ASP A 279 11.06 8.85 5.48
C ASP A 279 12.15 9.78 4.93
N PHE A 280 11.75 10.95 4.44
CA PHE A 280 12.65 11.99 3.95
C PHE A 280 12.81 13.15 4.96
N GLY A 281 12.39 12.95 6.21
CA GLY A 281 12.29 13.99 7.22
C GLY A 281 10.88 14.61 7.27
N ASN A 282 10.73 15.64 8.11
CA ASN A 282 9.45 16.30 8.40
C ASN A 282 8.87 17.07 7.18
N PHE A 283 8.92 18.41 7.22
CA PHE A 283 8.53 19.22 6.08
C PHE A 283 9.72 19.41 5.16
N GLN A 284 9.49 19.23 3.86
CA GLN A 284 10.56 19.19 2.88
C GLN A 284 10.56 20.50 2.09
N ASP A 285 11.39 21.47 2.47
CA ASP A 285 11.53 22.72 1.74
C ASP A 285 12.22 22.50 0.37
N ALA A 286 11.89 23.34 -0.61
CA ALA A 286 12.33 23.13 -1.99
C ALA A 286 13.86 23.26 -2.17
N GLU A 287 14.53 24.09 -1.37
CA GLU A 287 15.98 24.31 -1.45
C GLU A 287 16.76 23.21 -0.73
N GLY A 288 16.28 22.78 0.44
CA GLY A 288 16.74 21.60 1.18
C GLY A 288 16.67 20.36 0.31
N LYS A 289 15.52 20.09 -0.32
CA LYS A 289 15.37 18.97 -1.28
C LYS A 289 16.41 18.99 -2.39
N LYS A 290 16.73 20.16 -2.95
CA LYS A 290 17.74 20.27 -4.03
C LYS A 290 19.12 19.92 -3.51
N ARG A 291 19.48 20.40 -2.31
CA ARG A 291 20.76 20.09 -1.65
C ARG A 291 20.87 18.60 -1.33
N GLU A 292 19.85 18.03 -0.68
CA GLU A 292 19.80 16.61 -0.34
C GLU A 292 19.86 15.72 -1.58
N LYS A 293 19.16 16.07 -2.67
CA LYS A 293 19.25 15.33 -3.94
C LYS A 293 20.66 15.36 -4.51
N ALA A 294 21.35 16.50 -4.45
CA ALA A 294 22.72 16.63 -4.94
C ALA A 294 23.72 15.83 -4.08
N GLU A 295 23.59 15.89 -2.75
CA GLU A 295 24.39 15.10 -1.83
C GLU A 295 24.16 13.60 -2.01
N ARG A 296 22.89 13.19 -2.12
CA ARG A 296 22.51 11.80 -2.37
C ARG A 296 23.13 11.25 -3.64
N LEU A 297 23.19 12.05 -4.71
CA LEU A 297 23.80 11.64 -5.97
C LEU A 297 25.31 11.40 -5.80
N ARG A 298 25.99 12.18 -4.96
CA ARG A 298 27.43 12.05 -4.68
C ARG A 298 27.75 10.92 -3.71
N PHE A 299 26.92 10.71 -2.69
CA PHE A 299 27.16 9.71 -1.64
C PHE A 299 26.74 8.30 -2.05
N GLY A 300 25.63 8.18 -2.80
CA GLY A 300 25.05 6.90 -3.19
C GLY A 300 23.61 6.73 -2.67
N ARG A 301 22.69 6.36 -3.56
CA ARG A 301 21.24 6.46 -3.29
C ARG A 301 20.70 5.50 -2.22
N PHE A 302 21.38 4.36 -2.00
CA PHE A 302 20.94 3.32 -1.05
C PHE A 302 21.35 3.63 0.39
N PHE A 303 22.61 4.02 0.61
CA PHE A 303 23.15 4.29 1.95
C PHE A 303 22.99 5.74 2.40
N TYR A 304 22.65 6.67 1.52
CA TYR A 304 22.39 8.06 1.92
C TYR A 304 21.22 8.13 2.88
N ARG A 305 21.45 8.72 4.05
CA ARG A 305 20.44 8.97 5.08
C ARG A 305 20.00 10.42 5.01
N PHE A 306 18.69 10.64 4.84
CA PHE A 306 18.15 11.99 4.87
C PHE A 306 18.22 12.58 6.29
N PRO A 307 18.44 13.90 6.44
CA PRO A 307 18.34 14.57 7.73
C PRO A 307 16.98 14.31 8.39
N ASN A 308 16.97 13.78 9.61
CA ASN A 308 15.76 13.36 10.33
C ASN A 308 14.88 12.33 9.58
N GLY A 309 15.46 11.62 8.59
CA GLY A 309 14.77 10.61 7.80
C GLY A 309 15.46 9.25 7.84
N GLU A 310 15.13 8.43 6.85
CA GLU A 310 15.61 7.07 6.66
C GLU A 310 16.61 7.02 5.49
N SER A 311 17.54 6.08 5.52
CA SER A 311 18.28 5.59 4.35
C SER A 311 17.57 4.39 3.74
N GLY A 312 17.98 3.96 2.55
CA GLY A 312 17.47 2.72 1.95
C GLY A 312 17.81 1.48 2.79
N ALA A 313 18.93 1.50 3.52
CA ALA A 313 19.31 0.43 4.44
C ALA A 313 18.34 0.33 5.64
N ASP A 314 17.87 1.45 6.19
CA ASP A 314 16.90 1.41 7.30
C ASP A 314 15.54 0.86 6.84
N VAL A 315 15.14 1.20 5.61
CA VAL A 315 13.94 0.65 4.99
C VAL A 315 14.10 -0.87 4.78
N TYR A 316 15.29 -1.33 4.39
CA TYR A 316 15.61 -2.76 4.24
C TYR A 316 15.50 -3.52 5.57
N ASP A 317 15.99 -2.94 6.67
CA ASP A 317 15.94 -3.58 7.99
C ASP A 317 14.50 -3.75 8.47
N ARG A 318 13.66 -2.71 8.39
CA ARG A 318 12.24 -2.83 8.76
C ARG A 318 11.44 -3.71 7.82
N MET A 319 11.78 -3.75 6.53
CA MET A 319 11.16 -4.67 5.58
C MET A 319 11.49 -6.13 5.91
N THR A 320 12.71 -6.39 6.37
CA THR A 320 13.11 -7.73 6.85
C THR A 320 12.21 -8.20 7.99
N ILE A 321 11.91 -7.33 8.96
CA ILE A 321 10.99 -7.65 10.06
C ILE A 321 9.60 -8.00 9.51
N PHE A 322 9.07 -7.20 8.59
CA PHE A 322 7.77 -7.48 7.98
C PHE A 322 7.74 -8.80 7.22
N GLU A 323 8.75 -9.08 6.38
CA GLU A 323 8.81 -10.33 5.63
C GLU A 323 8.91 -11.55 6.55
N ASP A 324 9.63 -11.45 7.66
CA ASP A 324 9.69 -12.51 8.66
C ASP A 324 8.32 -12.76 9.32
N HIS A 325 7.57 -11.69 9.61
CA HIS A 325 6.21 -11.79 10.13
C HIS A 325 5.27 -12.42 9.09
N LEU A 326 5.33 -11.95 7.83
CA LEU A 326 4.55 -12.47 6.71
C LEU A 326 4.81 -13.96 6.48
N VAL A 327 6.08 -14.38 6.47
CA VAL A 327 6.44 -15.80 6.30
C VAL A 327 5.93 -16.65 7.47
N ARG A 328 5.94 -16.13 8.71
CA ARG A 328 5.35 -16.82 9.86
C ARG A 328 3.84 -16.97 9.71
N ASP A 329 3.12 -15.94 9.28
CA ASP A 329 1.67 -15.99 9.04
C ASP A 329 1.32 -17.01 7.94
N ILE A 330 2.08 -17.02 6.84
CA ILE A 330 1.96 -18.02 5.77
C ILE A 330 2.19 -19.43 6.34
N ASN A 331 3.27 -19.64 7.09
CA ASN A 331 3.62 -20.94 7.64
C ASN A 331 2.64 -21.40 8.73
N ALA A 332 1.95 -20.46 9.40
CA ALA A 332 0.89 -20.74 10.36
C ALA A 332 -0.43 -21.12 9.67
N GLY A 333 -0.53 -21.06 8.34
CA GLY A 333 -1.72 -21.43 7.58
C GLY A 333 -2.81 -20.36 7.57
N ARG A 334 -2.46 -19.09 7.83
CA ARG A 334 -3.42 -17.96 7.84
C ARG A 334 -4.15 -17.78 6.50
N PHE A 335 -3.53 -18.21 5.40
CA PHE A 335 -3.97 -17.92 4.04
C PHE A 335 -4.35 -19.18 3.24
N ALA A 336 -5.16 -20.05 3.84
CA ALA A 336 -5.67 -21.25 3.16
C ALA A 336 -6.89 -20.97 2.26
N GLY A 337 -7.26 -21.94 1.41
CA GLY A 337 -8.50 -21.87 0.64
C GLY A 337 -8.46 -20.90 -0.53
N ASN A 338 -7.47 -21.04 -1.42
CA ASN A 338 -7.32 -20.22 -2.63
C ASN A 338 -7.13 -18.70 -2.35
N THR A 339 -6.46 -18.35 -1.24
CA THR A 339 -6.17 -16.96 -0.90
C THR A 339 -4.99 -16.39 -1.71
N SER A 340 -5.16 -15.17 -2.19
CA SER A 340 -4.11 -14.30 -2.72
C SER A 340 -3.81 -13.16 -1.74
N LEU A 341 -2.55 -12.84 -1.55
CA LEU A 341 -2.13 -11.70 -0.73
C LEU A 341 -2.00 -10.45 -1.59
N VAL A 342 -2.40 -9.29 -1.08
CA VAL A 342 -2.22 -8.01 -1.75
C VAL A 342 -1.53 -7.03 -0.81
N LEU A 343 -0.32 -6.63 -1.15
CA LEU A 343 0.48 -5.66 -0.40
C LEU A 343 0.41 -4.29 -1.08
N VAL A 344 -0.28 -3.33 -0.46
CA VAL A 344 -0.40 -1.96 -0.96
C VAL A 344 0.61 -1.07 -0.26
N THR A 345 1.64 -0.65 -0.99
CA THR A 345 2.82 0.04 -0.47
C THR A 345 3.26 1.18 -1.43
N HIS A 346 4.56 1.50 -1.45
CA HIS A 346 5.16 2.64 -2.14
C HIS A 346 6.30 2.22 -3.06
N GLY A 347 6.88 3.17 -3.80
CA GLY A 347 7.85 2.86 -4.85
C GLY A 347 9.16 2.28 -4.32
N LEU A 348 9.77 2.91 -3.31
CA LEU A 348 11.02 2.37 -2.75
C LEU A 348 10.75 1.14 -1.89
N ALA A 349 9.75 1.21 -1.02
CA ALA A 349 9.37 0.10 -0.15
C ALA A 349 9.08 -1.19 -0.95
N LEU A 350 8.36 -1.12 -2.07
CA LEU A 350 8.12 -2.27 -2.94
C LEU A 350 9.42 -2.85 -3.50
N ARG A 351 10.31 -2.01 -4.02
CA ARG A 351 11.60 -2.49 -4.56
C ARG A 351 12.47 -3.12 -3.48
N ILE A 352 12.41 -2.59 -2.26
CA ILE A 352 13.16 -3.14 -1.13
C ILE A 352 12.54 -4.47 -0.67
N PHE A 353 11.22 -4.62 -0.71
CA PHE A 353 10.57 -5.92 -0.53
C PHE A 353 11.11 -6.93 -1.56
N LEU A 354 11.16 -6.58 -2.85
CA LEU A 354 11.71 -7.47 -3.87
C LEU A 354 13.20 -7.77 -3.67
N MET A 355 14.00 -6.75 -3.32
CA MET A 355 15.41 -6.91 -2.97
C MET A 355 15.59 -7.91 -1.83
N ARG A 356 14.80 -7.78 -0.77
CA ARG A 356 14.92 -8.64 0.41
C ARG A 356 14.33 -10.02 0.18
N TRP A 357 13.28 -10.14 -0.64
CA TRP A 357 12.65 -11.39 -1.02
C TRP A 357 13.54 -12.25 -1.92
N PHE A 358 14.11 -11.63 -2.96
CA PHE A 358 14.96 -12.27 -3.97
C PHE A 358 16.47 -12.18 -3.68
N HIS A 359 16.83 -11.61 -2.53
CA HIS A 359 18.22 -11.44 -2.10
C HIS A 359 19.07 -10.69 -3.13
N TRP A 360 18.53 -9.61 -3.73
CA TRP A 360 19.30 -8.77 -4.64
C TRP A 360 20.48 -8.13 -3.91
N THR A 361 21.60 -8.01 -4.62
CA THR A 361 22.70 -7.15 -4.20
C THR A 361 22.26 -5.69 -4.24
N VAL A 362 23.02 -4.81 -3.58
CA VAL A 362 22.79 -3.36 -3.66
C VAL A 362 22.88 -2.88 -5.12
N ASP A 363 23.83 -3.39 -5.91
CA ASP A 363 23.98 -2.98 -7.31
C ASP A 363 22.77 -3.38 -8.17
N GLN A 364 22.27 -4.60 -7.98
CA GLN A 364 21.04 -5.07 -8.61
C GLN A 364 19.84 -4.22 -8.20
N PHE A 365 19.67 -3.89 -6.92
CA PHE A 365 18.60 -3.00 -6.48
C PHE A 365 18.69 -1.61 -7.16
N MET A 366 19.92 -1.11 -7.35
CA MET A 366 20.16 0.19 -7.95
C MET A 366 19.83 0.25 -9.45
N SER A 367 19.82 -0.88 -10.16
CA SER A 367 19.39 -0.96 -11.56
C SER A 367 17.86 -0.99 -11.75
N VAL A 368 17.10 -1.27 -10.69
CA VAL A 368 15.65 -1.46 -10.75
C VAL A 368 14.88 -0.17 -10.56
N PHE A 369 13.94 0.12 -11.45
CA PHE A 369 13.09 1.31 -11.41
C PHE A 369 11.81 1.09 -10.61
N ASN A 370 11.25 2.17 -10.05
CA ASN A 370 9.94 2.11 -9.40
C ASN A 370 8.89 1.64 -10.42
N PRO A 371 7.99 0.70 -10.05
CA PRO A 371 6.87 0.35 -10.90
C PRO A 371 5.91 1.55 -11.07
N PRO A 372 5.07 1.55 -12.12
CA PRO A 372 4.03 2.56 -12.30
C PRO A 372 3.04 2.60 -11.12
N ASN A 373 2.32 3.72 -10.99
CA ASN A 373 1.30 3.88 -9.96
C ASN A 373 0.13 2.91 -10.20
N ALA A 374 -0.33 2.24 -9.13
CA ALA A 374 -1.40 1.25 -9.16
C ALA A 374 -1.24 0.14 -10.22
N GLU A 375 -0.01 -0.23 -10.54
CA GLU A 375 0.24 -1.39 -11.39
C GLU A 375 0.59 -2.59 -10.51
N PRO A 376 -0.25 -3.65 -10.48
CA PRO A 376 0.03 -4.82 -9.66
C PRO A 376 1.17 -5.66 -10.24
N LEU A 377 2.18 -5.93 -9.41
CA LEU A 377 3.18 -6.96 -9.68
C LEU A 377 2.79 -8.24 -8.97
N MET A 378 2.86 -9.36 -9.66
CA MET A 378 2.50 -10.67 -9.13
C MET A 378 3.74 -11.52 -8.92
N LEU A 379 3.86 -12.03 -7.70
CA LEU A 379 4.68 -13.19 -7.38
C LEU A 379 3.77 -14.40 -7.51
N GLU A 380 4.03 -15.21 -8.52
CA GLU A 380 3.34 -16.48 -8.71
C GLU A 380 4.04 -17.58 -7.94
N ARG A 381 3.24 -18.46 -7.33
CA ARG A 381 3.77 -19.67 -6.73
C ARG A 381 4.28 -20.57 -7.85
N VAL A 382 5.54 -20.97 -7.78
CA VAL A 382 6.13 -21.89 -8.77
C VAL A 382 5.38 -23.22 -8.66
N PRO A 383 4.69 -23.68 -9.73
CA PRO A 383 4.03 -24.96 -9.70
C PRO A 383 5.07 -26.05 -9.89
N ASP A 384 5.10 -26.96 -8.94
CA ASP A 384 5.35 -28.37 -9.21
C ASP A 384 4.41 -29.15 -8.27
N GLY A 385 4.07 -30.40 -8.59
CA GLY A 385 3.16 -31.28 -7.80
C GLY A 385 3.59 -31.56 -6.35
N TYR A 386 4.52 -30.77 -5.83
CA TYR A 386 5.09 -30.75 -4.50
C TYR A 386 4.42 -29.65 -3.68
N GLU A 387 3.17 -29.88 -3.31
CA GLU A 387 2.65 -29.17 -2.14
C GLU A 387 3.59 -29.44 -0.96
N ALA A 388 3.79 -28.45 -0.08
CA ALA A 388 4.56 -28.60 1.14
C ALA A 388 3.79 -29.44 2.18
N ARG A 389 3.43 -30.66 1.76
CA ARG A 389 2.89 -31.75 2.56
C ARG A 389 4.00 -32.30 3.43
N GLN A 390 3.61 -32.92 4.52
CA GLN A 390 4.48 -33.63 5.44
C GLN A 390 5.39 -34.60 4.68
N GLY A 391 6.70 -34.45 4.82
CA GLY A 391 7.69 -35.30 4.13
C GLY A 391 7.74 -35.13 2.60
N GLY A 392 7.07 -34.12 2.04
CA GLY A 392 7.15 -33.78 0.62
C GLY A 392 8.54 -33.23 0.24
N PRO A 393 8.94 -33.32 -1.04
CA PRO A 393 10.30 -33.01 -1.46
C PRO A 393 10.66 -31.52 -1.40
N VAL A 394 9.69 -30.64 -1.15
CA VAL A 394 9.90 -29.20 -0.94
C VAL A 394 9.74 -28.76 0.51
N ALA A 395 9.50 -29.69 1.46
CA ALA A 395 9.27 -29.37 2.88
C ALA A 395 10.45 -28.63 3.55
N TRP A 396 11.67 -28.81 3.03
CA TRP A 396 12.89 -28.16 3.50
C TRP A 396 13.20 -26.84 2.77
N ILE A 397 12.54 -26.55 1.64
CA ILE A 397 12.77 -25.33 0.86
C ILE A 397 12.17 -24.13 1.57
N HIS A 398 12.89 -23.01 1.62
CA HIS A 398 12.41 -21.78 2.24
C HIS A 398 11.21 -21.18 1.47
N THR A 399 10.19 -20.68 2.19
CA THR A 399 8.92 -20.19 1.61
C THR A 399 9.13 -19.18 0.48
N LYS A 400 10.09 -18.25 0.62
CA LYS A 400 10.39 -17.23 -0.41
C LYS A 400 10.84 -17.82 -1.76
N ALA A 401 11.56 -18.95 -1.74
CA ALA A 401 12.07 -19.63 -2.94
C ALA A 401 10.98 -20.39 -3.72
N LEU A 402 9.75 -20.49 -3.16
CA LEU A 402 8.60 -21.10 -3.81
C LEU A 402 7.76 -20.08 -4.60
N TYR A 403 8.25 -18.85 -4.71
CA TYR A 403 7.64 -17.78 -5.48
C TYR A 403 8.64 -17.20 -6.47
N ARG A 404 8.15 -16.88 -7.67
CA ARG A 404 8.87 -16.11 -8.69
C ARG A 404 8.00 -14.98 -9.19
N LEU A 405 8.61 -13.94 -9.73
CA LEU A 405 7.88 -12.87 -10.38
C LEU A 405 7.27 -13.39 -11.71
N SER A 406 5.98 -13.17 -11.93
CA SER A 406 5.31 -13.62 -13.16
C SER A 406 5.86 -12.90 -14.39
N ASP A 407 5.77 -13.53 -15.57
CA ASP A 407 6.32 -12.97 -16.81
C ASP A 407 5.76 -11.58 -17.15
N GLY A 408 4.44 -11.38 -17.02
CA GLY A 408 3.85 -10.06 -17.20
C GLY A 408 4.37 -9.01 -16.20
N SER A 409 4.67 -9.43 -14.97
CA SER A 409 5.23 -8.55 -13.94
C SER A 409 6.69 -8.21 -14.20
N ARG A 410 7.46 -9.12 -14.83
CA ARG A 410 8.85 -8.90 -15.26
C ARG A 410 8.95 -7.80 -16.30
N GLU A 411 7.96 -7.69 -17.18
CA GLU A 411 7.91 -6.61 -18.19
C GLU A 411 7.61 -5.24 -17.57
N ILE A 412 6.81 -5.21 -16.50
CA ILE A 412 6.45 -3.98 -15.78
C ILE A 412 7.64 -3.45 -14.97
N ILE A 413 8.36 -4.33 -14.26
CA ILE A 413 9.49 -3.92 -13.40
C ILE A 413 10.79 -3.79 -14.19
N LYS A 414 11.04 -2.57 -14.69
CA LYS A 414 12.23 -2.27 -15.48
C LYS A 414 13.52 -2.42 -14.67
N GLY A 415 14.54 -3.00 -15.29
CA GLY A 415 15.89 -3.14 -14.74
C GLY A 415 16.17 -4.43 -13.99
N CYS A 416 15.19 -5.34 -13.91
CA CYS A 416 15.39 -6.71 -13.43
C CYS A 416 15.86 -7.63 -14.56
N THR A 417 16.84 -8.49 -14.27
CA THR A 417 17.17 -9.64 -15.13
C THR A 417 16.32 -10.85 -14.75
N GLU A 418 16.33 -11.90 -15.57
CA GLU A 418 15.64 -13.16 -15.28
C GLU A 418 16.06 -13.77 -13.92
N GLU A 419 17.35 -13.79 -13.64
CA GLU A 419 17.89 -14.32 -12.38
C GLU A 419 17.47 -13.51 -11.15
N MET A 420 17.12 -12.23 -11.33
CA MET A 420 16.62 -11.38 -10.25
C MET A 420 15.16 -11.68 -9.89
N CYS A 421 14.43 -12.41 -10.72
CA CYS A 421 12.99 -12.60 -10.55
C CYS A 421 12.62 -13.86 -9.76
N GLN A 422 13.60 -14.58 -9.21
CA GLN A 422 13.38 -15.75 -8.37
C GLN A 422 14.55 -15.96 -7.40
N THR A 423 14.28 -16.56 -6.24
CA THR A 423 15.34 -17.01 -5.34
C THR A 423 15.64 -18.48 -5.63
N SER A 424 16.83 -18.79 -6.13
CA SER A 424 17.26 -20.19 -6.18
C SER A 424 17.48 -20.69 -4.76
N TRP A 425 16.98 -21.90 -4.46
CA TRP A 425 17.34 -22.62 -3.24
C TRP A 425 18.75 -23.24 -3.32
N ALA A 426 19.33 -23.24 -4.51
CA ALA A 426 20.72 -23.56 -4.77
C ALA A 426 21.60 -22.30 -4.79
N PRO A 427 22.93 -22.44 -4.67
CA PRO A 427 23.86 -21.34 -4.92
C PRO A 427 23.56 -20.62 -6.25
N ARG A 428 23.78 -19.30 -6.31
CA ARG A 428 23.51 -18.49 -7.52
C ARG A 428 24.20 -19.10 -8.75
N GLY A 429 23.48 -19.20 -9.86
CA GLY A 429 23.96 -19.81 -11.11
C GLY A 429 23.66 -21.30 -11.24
N ILE A 430 22.91 -21.90 -10.31
CA ILE A 430 22.42 -23.28 -10.39
C ILE A 430 20.89 -23.22 -10.33
N ASN A 431 20.22 -23.62 -11.41
CA ASN A 431 18.78 -23.79 -11.48
C ASN A 431 18.40 -25.24 -11.14
N PRO A 432 17.95 -25.54 -9.91
CA PRO A 432 17.59 -26.89 -9.51
C PRO A 432 16.41 -27.52 -10.29
N LEU A 433 15.61 -26.69 -10.96
CA LEU A 433 14.50 -27.12 -11.81
C LEU A 433 14.96 -27.39 -13.25
N ASP A 434 16.17 -26.97 -13.62
CA ASP A 434 16.83 -27.35 -14.86
C ASP A 434 17.52 -28.72 -14.68
N PRO A 435 17.19 -29.72 -15.52
CA PRO A 435 17.82 -31.04 -15.46
C PRO A 435 19.35 -31.02 -15.56
N ALA A 436 19.94 -30.03 -16.23
CA ALA A 436 21.40 -29.91 -16.39
C ALA A 436 22.08 -29.47 -15.09
N ASP A 437 21.47 -28.50 -14.39
CA ASP A 437 22.00 -27.92 -13.16
C ASP A 437 21.68 -28.78 -11.93
N ARG A 438 20.65 -29.62 -12.01
CA ARG A 438 20.31 -30.60 -10.97
C ARG A 438 21.45 -31.57 -10.64
N LEU A 439 22.35 -31.83 -11.61
CA LEU A 439 23.55 -32.66 -11.43
C LEU A 439 24.62 -32.00 -10.55
N LEU A 440 24.53 -30.68 -10.33
CA LEU A 440 25.47 -29.90 -9.52
C LEU A 440 25.05 -29.80 -8.05
N LEU A 441 23.90 -30.38 -7.70
CA LEU A 441 23.35 -30.35 -6.34
C LEU A 441 23.71 -31.62 -5.59
N PRO A 442 23.98 -31.54 -4.29
CA PRO A 442 24.15 -32.74 -3.46
C PRO A 442 22.87 -33.57 -3.52
N ASP A 443 23.01 -34.89 -3.69
CA ASP A 443 21.88 -35.82 -3.66
C ASP A 443 21.12 -35.69 -2.32
N PRO A 444 19.78 -35.76 -2.34
CA PRO A 444 18.92 -35.51 -1.18
C PRO A 444 19.13 -36.46 -0.01
#